data_AF-A0A3P7J5U3-F1
#
_entry.id   AF-A0A3P7J5U3-F1
#
_cell.length_a   1.000
_cell.length_b   1.000
_cell.length_c   1.000
_cell.angle_alpha   90.00
_cell.angle_beta   90.00
_cell.angle_gamma   90.00
#
_symmetry.space_group_name_H-M   'P 1'
#
loop_
_entity.id
_entity.type
_entity.pdbx_description
1 polymer ?
#
loop_
_entity_poly.entity_id
_entity_poly.type
_entity_poly.pdbx_seq_one_letter_code
_entity_poly.pdbx_strand_id
1 'polypeptide(L)' 'MEFLSRDNSLIQGDDLLFAHYSLGATNVTYQQHKTGREERASVLGKYEGFRGCTIWEPG' A
#
# COMPACT_ATOMS: atom_id res chain seq x y z
N MET A 1 6.10 1.31 -13.57
CA MET A 1 6.08 1.16 -12.10
C MET A 1 7.51 1.18 -11.67
N GLU A 2 7.98 2.31 -11.17
CA GLU A 2 9.32 2.42 -10.59
C GLU A 2 9.18 2.31 -9.07
N PHE A 3 9.97 1.42 -8.47
CA PHE A 3 10.09 1.33 -7.02
C PHE A 3 11.15 2.34 -6.58
N LEU A 4 10.76 3.41 -5.91
CA LEU A 4 11.71 4.32 -5.26
C LEU A 4 12.11 3.72 -3.90
N SER A 5 13.26 3.03 -3.86
CA SER A 5 13.98 2.75 -2.61
C SER A 5 14.73 4.02 -2.22
N ARG A 6 14.40 4.61 -1.07
CA ARG A 6 14.72 6.03 -0.85
C ARG A 6 16.08 6.31 -0.21
N ASP A 7 16.56 5.64 0.83
CA ASP A 7 17.66 6.26 1.60
C ASP A 7 18.79 5.32 2.02
N ASN A 8 19.99 5.62 1.52
CA ASN A 8 21.30 5.14 1.95
C ASN A 8 21.92 6.21 2.88
N SER A 9 21.62 6.18 4.18
CA SER A 9 22.35 7.02 5.15
C SER A 9 22.35 6.41 6.56
N LEU A 10 23.52 6.48 7.19
CA LEU A 10 23.86 5.99 8.54
C LEU A 10 23.15 6.82 9.61
N ILE A 11 22.42 6.21 10.55
CA ILE A 11 21.88 6.92 11.72
C ILE A 11 22.20 6.15 13.01
N GLN A 12 23.07 6.75 13.82
CA GLN A 12 23.23 6.52 15.26
C GLN A 12 22.07 7.18 16.01
N GLY A 13 21.46 6.48 16.98
CA GLY A 13 21.01 7.14 18.22
C GLY A 13 19.57 7.01 18.70
N ASP A 14 18.58 6.58 17.91
CA ASP A 14 17.14 6.64 18.28
C ASP A 14 16.38 5.30 18.02
N ASP A 15 17.02 4.18 18.36
CA ASP A 15 16.81 2.86 17.74
C ASP A 15 15.52 2.09 18.13
N LEU A 16 14.78 2.48 19.18
CA LEU A 16 13.66 1.65 19.69
C LEU A 16 12.27 2.01 19.11
N LEU A 17 12.01 3.28 18.76
CA LEU A 17 10.72 3.68 18.21
C LEU A 17 10.66 3.46 16.68
N PHE A 18 11.79 3.64 15.99
CA PHE A 18 11.91 3.38 14.55
C PHE A 18 11.81 1.87 14.24
N ALA A 19 12.31 1.01 15.12
CA ALA A 19 12.29 -0.45 14.95
C ALA A 19 10.87 -1.04 14.85
N HIS A 20 9.87 -0.45 15.50
CA HIS A 20 8.49 -0.97 15.43
C HIS A 20 7.86 -0.82 14.04
N TYR A 21 8.21 0.22 13.30
CA TYR A 21 7.74 0.44 11.92
C TYR A 21 8.64 -0.22 10.87
N SER A 22 9.82 -0.68 11.30
CA SER A 22 10.89 -1.16 10.42
C SER A 22 11.08 -2.68 10.43
N LEU A 23 10.24 -3.44 11.15
CA LEU A 23 10.02 -4.86 10.86
C LEU A 23 9.22 -4.98 9.56
N GLY A 24 9.87 -4.59 8.46
CA GLY A 24 9.32 -4.65 7.11
C GLY A 24 8.92 -6.08 6.76
N ALA A 25 7.92 -6.21 5.90
CA ALA A 25 7.46 -7.53 5.47
C ALA A 25 8.59 -8.24 4.69
N THR A 26 9.17 -9.29 5.26
CA THR A 26 10.25 -10.07 4.64
C THR A 26 9.70 -11.29 3.92
N ASN A 27 10.39 -11.73 2.85
CA ASN A 27 10.00 -12.91 2.06
C ASN A 27 8.55 -12.87 1.54
N VAL A 28 8.05 -11.69 1.16
CA VAL A 28 6.69 -11.52 0.64
C VAL A 28 6.68 -11.70 -0.87
N THR A 29 5.74 -12.52 -1.34
CA THR A 29 5.41 -12.62 -2.76
C THR A 29 4.08 -11.92 -3.01
N TYR A 30 4.00 -11.13 -4.09
CA TYR A 30 2.74 -10.55 -4.50
C TYR A 30 1.79 -11.65 -4.98
N GLN A 31 0.58 -11.68 -4.43
CA GLN A 31 -0.47 -12.62 -4.82
C GLN A 31 -1.52 -11.88 -5.62
N GLN A 32 -1.55 -12.11 -6.94
CA GLN A 32 -2.49 -11.44 -7.81
C GLN A 32 -3.91 -11.96 -7.57
N HIS A 33 -4.86 -11.05 -7.39
CA HIS A 33 -6.27 -11.42 -7.35
C HIS A 33 -6.72 -11.96 -8.70
N LYS A 34 -7.58 -12.98 -8.66
CA LYS A 34 -8.22 -13.54 -9.86
C LYS A 34 -9.16 -12.55 -10.55
N THR A 35 -9.68 -11.56 -9.81
CA THR A 35 -10.72 -10.64 -10.27
C THR A 35 -10.20 -9.24 -10.60
N GLY A 36 -10.74 -8.66 -11.66
CA GLY A 36 -10.38 -7.33 -12.15
C GLY A 36 -11.07 -6.19 -11.40
N ARG A 37 -10.66 -4.94 -11.67
CA ARG A 37 -11.33 -3.75 -11.12
C ARG A 37 -12.76 -3.61 -11.65
N GLU A 38 -12.96 -3.80 -12.95
CA GLU A 38 -14.28 -3.67 -13.58
C GLU A 38 -15.26 -4.76 -13.13
N GLU A 39 -14.77 -6.00 -13.00
CA GLU A 39 -15.56 -7.11 -12.45
C GLU A 39 -15.98 -6.84 -11.00
N ARG A 40 -15.11 -6.23 -10.19
CA ARG A 40 -15.52 -5.81 -8.85
C ARG A 40 -16.52 -4.66 -8.89
N ALA A 41 -16.40 -3.75 -9.84
CA ALA A 41 -17.32 -2.62 -9.99
C ALA A 41 -18.72 -3.05 -10.42
N SER A 42 -18.86 -4.11 -11.23
CA SER A 42 -20.18 -4.62 -11.63
C SER A 42 -20.96 -5.27 -10.48
N VAL A 43 -20.26 -5.70 -9.42
CA VAL A 43 -20.88 -6.28 -8.21
C VAL A 43 -21.10 -5.22 -7.12
N LEU A 44 -20.25 -4.18 -7.07
CA LEU A 44 -20.25 -3.19 -5.99
C LEU A 44 -21.16 -2.00 -6.27
N GLY A 45 -22.35 -2.04 -5.65
CA GLY A 45 -23.27 -0.90 -5.60
C GLY A 45 -24.23 -0.82 -6.79
N LYS A 46 -25.00 0.26 -6.85
CA LYS A 46 -26.04 0.47 -7.88
C LYS A 46 -25.51 1.08 -9.18
N TYR A 47 -24.40 1.81 -9.10
CA TYR A 47 -23.90 2.66 -10.19
C TYR A 47 -22.73 1.99 -10.90
N GLU A 48 -22.75 2.07 -12.23
CA GLU A 48 -21.69 1.51 -13.06
C GLU A 48 -20.33 2.22 -12.88
N GLY A 49 -19.27 1.47 -13.18
CA GLY A 49 -17.88 1.91 -13.22
C GLY A 49 -17.15 1.81 -11.88
N PHE A 50 -15.84 1.58 -11.93
CA PHE A 50 -15.00 1.51 -10.73
C PHE A 50 -14.84 2.89 -10.06
N ARG A 51 -15.18 2.99 -8.77
CA ARG A 51 -15.13 4.23 -7.98
C ARG A 51 -14.32 4.10 -6.70
N GLY A 52 -13.42 3.12 -6.60
CA GLY A 52 -12.58 2.96 -5.43
C GLY A 52 -11.56 4.10 -5.32
N CYS A 53 -11.81 5.00 -4.38
CA CYS A 53 -10.93 6.10 -4.00
C CYS A 53 -10.84 6.17 -2.47
N THR A 54 -9.83 6.88 -1.99
CA THR A 54 -9.71 7.27 -0.58
C THR A 54 -9.80 8.79 -0.53
N ILE A 55 -10.72 9.31 0.27
CA ILE A 55 -10.75 10.74 0.59
C ILE A 55 -9.93 10.91 1.87
N TRP A 56 -8.81 11.62 1.76
CA TRP A 56 -7.93 11.90 2.87
C TRP A 56 -8.06 13.37 3.25
N GLU A 57 -8.74 13.63 4.36
CA GLU A 57 -8.85 14.98 4.92
C GLU A 57 -7.50 15.35 5.57
N PRO A 58 -6.89 16.49 5.21
CA PRO A 58 -5.70 16.97 5.90
C PRO A 58 -6.07 17.44 7.31
N GLY A 59 -5.41 16.89 8.32
CA GLY A 59 -5.47 17.33 9.72
C GLY A 59 -4.28 18.19 10.10
#